data_AF-A0A6I3UZS6-F1
#
_entry.id   AF-A0A6I3UZS6-F1
#
_cell.length_a   1.000
_cell.length_b   1.000
_cell.length_c   1.000
_cell.angle_alpha   90.00
_cell.angle_beta   90.00
_cell.angle_gamma   90.00
#
_symmetry.space_group_name_H-M   'P 1'
#
loop_
_entity.id
_entity.type
_entity.pdbx_description
1 polymer ?
#
loop_
_entity_poly.entity_id
_entity_poly.type
_entity_poly.pdbx_seq_one_letter_code
_entity_poly.pdbx_strand_id
1 'polypeptide(L)'
;FIDPLGEAIGFSIKSNGKHLTVTDDGYTIWNLSINNIDVTKKGRRQDIFNSLLHFNGFDLHDGAIERTTGKEHLGQVIHDMTQLLMNVYDFI
;
A
#
# COMPACT_ATOMS: atom_id res chain seq x y z
N PHE A 1 -6.49 9.78 -4.48
CA PHE A 1 -7.98 9.71 -4.37
C PHE A 1 -8.36 10.04 -2.94
N ILE A 2 -9.63 10.25 -2.60
CA ILE A 2 -10.03 10.56 -1.21
C ILE A 2 -10.51 9.27 -0.56
N ASP A 3 -10.02 8.97 0.64
CA ASP A 3 -10.46 7.81 1.43
C ASP A 3 -11.82 8.07 2.12
N PRO A 4 -12.45 7.04 2.70
CA PRO A 4 -13.67 7.20 3.49
C PRO A 4 -13.51 8.09 4.74
N LEU A 5 -12.27 8.39 5.15
CA LEU A 5 -11.90 9.22 6.29
C LEU A 5 -11.71 10.70 5.89
N GLY A 6 -11.80 11.02 4.59
CA GLY A 6 -11.67 12.36 4.03
C GLY A 6 -10.23 12.77 3.70
N GLU A 7 -9.26 11.86 3.78
CA GLU A 7 -7.84 12.12 3.50
C GLU A 7 -7.44 11.76 2.07
N ALA A 8 -6.45 12.47 1.55
CA ALA A 8 -5.90 12.20 0.23
C ALA A 8 -4.96 10.99 0.28
N ILE A 9 -5.38 9.89 -0.34
CA ILE A 9 -4.52 8.72 -0.56
C ILE A 9 -3.59 9.00 -1.73
N GLY A 10 -2.29 8.90 -1.46
CA GLY A 10 -1.21 9.03 -2.42
C GLY A 10 -0.17 7.92 -2.26
N PHE A 11 0.60 7.73 -3.32
CA PHE A 11 1.80 6.88 -3.34
C PHE A 11 2.85 7.57 -4.23
N SER A 12 4.11 7.23 -4.01
CA SER A 12 5.25 7.76 -4.75
C SER A 12 5.88 6.68 -5.64
N ILE A 13 6.64 7.15 -6.63
CA ILE A 13 7.45 6.30 -7.50
C ILE A 13 8.89 6.76 -7.32
N LYS A 14 9.73 5.93 -6.71
CA LYS A 14 11.15 6.19 -6.51
C LYS A 14 11.96 5.44 -7.54
N SER A 15 13.07 6.04 -8.00
CA SER A 15 14.00 5.40 -8.93
C SER A 15 15.37 5.28 -8.29
N ASN A 16 15.99 4.11 -8.40
CA ASN A 16 17.41 3.91 -8.04
C ASN A 16 18.32 3.86 -9.28
N GLY A 17 17.80 4.27 -10.45
CA GLY A 17 18.53 4.28 -11.73
C GLY A 17 18.42 2.98 -12.54
N LYS A 18 18.06 1.85 -11.93
CA LYS A 18 17.82 0.57 -12.63
C LYS A 18 16.38 0.10 -12.49
N HIS A 19 15.81 0.27 -11.32
CA HIS A 19 14.46 -0.15 -10.99
C HIS A 19 13.64 1.02 -10.45
N LEU A 20 12.33 0.86 -10.52
CA LEU A 20 11.34 1.76 -9.98
C LEU A 20 10.64 1.07 -8.80
N THR A 21 10.53 1.77 -7.69
CA THR A 21 9.79 1.31 -6.51
C THR A 21 8.54 2.15 -6.37
N VAL A 22 7.38 1.49 -6.40
CA VAL A 22 6.09 2.11 -6.09
C VAL A 22 5.84 1.89 -4.61
N THR A 23 5.59 2.97 -3.86
CA THR A 23 5.45 2.90 -2.40
C THR A 23 4.48 3.95 -1.85
N ASP A 24 3.81 3.65 -0.75
CA ASP A 24 3.01 4.64 0.00
C ASP A 24 3.83 5.43 1.04
N ASP A 25 5.14 5.20 1.13
CA ASP A 25 6.02 5.84 2.11
C ASP A 25 5.56 5.63 3.58
N GLY A 26 4.84 4.53 3.83
CA GLY A 26 4.29 4.18 5.15
C GLY A 26 3.05 4.98 5.56
N TYR A 27 2.50 5.79 4.65
CA TYR A 27 1.33 6.60 4.91
C TYR A 27 0.10 5.77 5.30
N THR A 28 -0.14 4.64 4.63
CA THR A 28 -1.36 3.85 4.86
C THR A 28 -1.38 3.29 6.27
N ILE A 29 -0.26 2.71 6.74
CA ILE A 29 -0.16 2.20 8.11
C ILE A 29 -0.33 3.33 9.12
N TRP A 30 0.33 4.47 8.89
CA TRP A 30 0.20 5.63 9.76
C TRP A 30 -1.25 6.12 9.84
N ASN A 31 -1.91 6.32 8.70
CA ASN A 31 -3.29 6.81 8.64
C ASN A 31 -4.27 5.86 9.34
N LEU A 32 -4.17 4.56 9.07
CA LEU A 32 -4.97 3.56 9.77
C LEU A 32 -4.73 3.63 11.30
N SER A 33 -3.48 3.79 11.74
CA SER A 33 -3.15 3.83 13.17
C SER A 33 -3.76 5.04 13.90
N ILE A 34 -3.74 6.23 13.29
CA ILE A 34 -4.34 7.43 13.89
C ILE A 34 -5.87 7.37 13.90
N ASN A 35 -6.45 6.52 13.05
CA ASN A 35 -7.87 6.18 13.02
C ASN A 35 -8.23 4.93 13.85
N ASN A 36 -7.37 4.57 14.83
CA ASN A 36 -7.57 3.46 15.77
C ASN A 36 -7.62 2.07 15.11
N ILE A 37 -7.05 1.94 13.92
CA ILE A 37 -6.94 0.68 13.18
C ILE A 37 -5.47 0.26 13.16
N ASP A 38 -5.15 -0.74 13.97
CA ASP A 38 -3.83 -1.36 13.98
C ASP A 38 -3.83 -2.63 13.13
N VAL A 39 -3.16 -2.56 11.97
CA VAL A 39 -2.92 -3.70 11.04
C VAL A 39 -1.56 -4.38 11.25
N THR A 40 -0.73 -3.85 12.16
CA THR A 40 0.61 -4.38 12.47
C THR A 40 0.58 -5.40 13.60
N LYS A 41 -0.46 -5.37 14.43
CA LYS A 41 -0.67 -6.29 15.53
C LYS A 41 -1.19 -7.64 15.05
N LYS A 42 -0.60 -8.72 15.57
CA LYS A 42 -1.03 -10.11 15.32
C LYS A 42 -2.53 -10.31 15.50
N GLY A 43 -3.17 -10.87 14.48
CA GLY A 43 -4.58 -11.24 14.47
C GLY A 43 -5.23 -11.05 13.10
N ARG A 44 -6.55 -11.23 13.05
CA ARG A 44 -7.33 -11.26 11.81
C ARG A 44 -7.14 -10.04 10.91
N ARG A 45 -6.99 -8.83 11.48
CA ARG A 45 -6.78 -7.61 10.69
C ARG A 45 -5.43 -7.62 9.97
N GLN A 46 -4.37 -8.03 10.65
CA GLN A 46 -3.07 -8.23 10.02
C GLN A 46 -3.13 -9.31 8.94
N ASP A 47 -3.83 -10.42 9.19
CA ASP A 47 -3.96 -11.51 8.20
C ASP A 47 -4.68 -11.05 6.93
N ILE A 48 -5.76 -10.28 7.08
CA ILE A 48 -6.50 -9.69 5.94
C ILE A 48 -5.62 -8.68 5.21
N PHE A 49 -4.98 -7.77 5.93
CA PHE A 49 -4.10 -6.76 5.34
C PHE A 49 -2.98 -7.41 4.53
N ASN A 50 -2.26 -8.38 5.11
CA ASN A 50 -1.21 -9.12 4.40
C ASN A 50 -1.75 -9.88 3.18
N SER A 51 -2.97 -10.43 3.27
CA SER A 51 -3.61 -11.11 2.13
C SER A 51 -3.90 -10.14 0.98
N LEU A 52 -4.35 -8.92 1.28
CA LEU A 52 -4.56 -7.87 0.28
C LEU A 52 -3.23 -7.45 -0.37
N LEU A 53 -2.19 -7.21 0.44
CA LEU A 53 -0.85 -6.89 -0.05
C LEU A 53 -0.35 -7.93 -1.06
N HIS A 54 -0.30 -9.20 -0.64
CA HIS A 54 0.22 -10.28 -1.47
C HIS A 54 -0.63 -10.55 -2.71
N PHE A 55 -1.96 -10.43 -2.61
CA PHE A 55 -2.85 -10.58 -3.77
C PHE A 55 -2.55 -9.56 -4.86
N ASN A 56 -2.16 -8.33 -4.49
CA ASN A 56 -1.76 -7.27 -5.42
C ASN A 56 -0.25 -7.26 -5.72
N GLY A 57 0.51 -8.22 -5.19
CA GLY A 57 1.95 -8.36 -5.41
C GLY A 57 2.81 -7.31 -4.70
N PHE A 58 2.30 -6.72 -3.63
CA PHE A 58 3.03 -5.81 -2.74
C PHE A 58 3.44 -6.52 -1.46
N ASP A 59 4.50 -6.03 -0.85
CA ASP A 59 4.96 -6.46 0.46
C ASP A 59 5.06 -5.24 1.39
N LEU A 60 5.18 -5.51 2.69
CA LEU A 60 5.49 -4.49 3.68
C LEU A 60 6.98 -4.50 3.99
N HIS A 61 7.63 -3.35 3.84
CA HIS A 61 9.04 -3.16 4.14
C HIS A 61 9.21 -1.90 5.00
N ASP A 62 9.74 -2.05 6.21
CA ASP A 62 9.92 -0.98 7.19
C ASP A 62 8.68 -0.08 7.41
N GLY A 63 7.48 -0.68 7.36
CA GLY A 63 6.21 0.01 7.55
C GLY A 63 5.65 0.68 6.29
N ALA A 64 6.36 0.60 5.17
CA ALA A 64 5.90 1.05 3.86
C ALA A 64 5.41 -0.12 3.01
N ILE A 65 4.32 0.09 2.28
CA ILE A 65 3.88 -0.82 1.21
C ILE A 65 4.81 -0.58 0.04
N GLU A 66 5.47 -1.61 -0.48
CA GLU A 66 6.45 -1.46 -1.54
C GLU A 66 6.34 -2.57 -2.60
N ARG A 67 6.56 -2.20 -3.86
CA ARG A 67 6.85 -3.13 -4.94
C ARG A 67 7.86 -2.52 -5.90
N THR A 68 8.91 -3.29 -6.21
CA THR A 68 9.95 -2.89 -7.17
C THR A 68 9.71 -3.51 -8.53
N THR A 69 9.89 -2.74 -9.59
CA THR A 69 9.55 -3.14 -10.96
C THR A 69 10.43 -2.45 -12.02
N GLY A 70 10.38 -2.95 -13.26
CA GLY A 70 10.97 -2.31 -14.43
C GLY A 70 10.03 -1.28 -15.06
N LYS A 71 10.56 -0.46 -15.97
CA LYS A 71 9.77 0.59 -16.66
C LYS A 71 8.60 0.01 -17.46
N GLU A 72 8.81 -1.18 -18.03
CA GLU A 72 7.86 -1.90 -18.87
C GLU A 72 6.61 -2.38 -18.11
N HIS A 73 6.71 -2.56 -16.79
CA HIS A 73 5.60 -3.00 -15.93
C HIS A 73 5.08 -1.90 -15.00
N LEU A 74 5.64 -0.69 -15.04
CA LEU A 74 5.30 0.40 -14.12
C LEU A 74 3.80 0.73 -14.13
N GLY A 75 3.19 0.82 -15.32
CA GLY A 75 1.77 1.13 -15.44
C GLY A 75 0.87 0.11 -14.74
N GLN A 76 1.19 -1.18 -14.85
CA GLN A 76 0.47 -2.24 -14.16
C GLN A 76 0.65 -2.13 -12.65
N VAL A 77 1.87 -1.89 -12.17
CA VAL A 77 2.14 -1.76 -10.72
C VAL A 77 1.42 -0.55 -10.12
N ILE A 78 1.34 0.57 -10.84
CA ILE A 78 0.55 1.74 -10.41
C ILE A 78 -0.94 1.40 -10.30
N HIS A 79 -1.47 0.66 -11.28
CA HIS A 79 -2.85 0.19 -11.23
C HIS A 79 -3.08 -0.75 -10.03
N ASP A 80 -2.21 -1.74 -9.84
CA ASP A 80 -2.27 -2.68 -8.73
C ASP A 80 -2.21 -1.96 -7.37
N MET A 81 -1.34 -0.95 -7.21
CA MET A 81 -1.26 -0.12 -6.00
C MET A 81 -2.57 0.62 -5.74
N THR A 82 -3.17 1.18 -6.79
CA THR A 82 -4.45 1.88 -6.67
C THR A 82 -5.55 0.94 -6.21
N GLN A 83 -5.65 -0.27 -6.80
CA GLN A 83 -6.61 -1.29 -6.39
C GLN A 83 -6.38 -1.76 -4.94
N LEU A 84 -5.12 -2.00 -4.58
CA LEU A 84 -4.74 -2.40 -3.23
C LEU A 84 -5.23 -1.38 -2.20
N LEU A 85 -4.88 -0.11 -2.39
CA LEU A 85 -5.24 0.93 -1.44
C LEU A 85 -6.77 1.11 -1.36
N MET A 86 -7.50 1.08 -2.48
CA MET A 86 -8.97 1.09 -2.43
C MET A 86 -9.51 -0.06 -1.58
N ASN A 87 -9.03 -1.28 -1.79
CA ASN A 87 -9.45 -2.44 -1.01
C ASN A 87 -9.09 -2.30 0.48
N VAL A 88 -7.90 -1.79 0.80
CA VAL A 88 -7.48 -1.58 2.20
C VAL A 88 -8.47 -0.65 2.91
N TYR A 89 -8.86 0.47 2.29
CA TYR A 89 -9.78 1.43 2.91
C TYR A 89 -11.26 1.01 2.86
N ASP A 90 -11.65 0.15 1.91
CA ASP A 90 -13.02 -0.40 1.86
C ASP A 90 -13.25 -1.51 2.90
N PHE A 91 -12.22 -2.32 3.20
CA PHE A 91 -12.34 -3.50 4.05
C PHE A 91 -12.07 -3.26 5.54
N ILE A 92 -11.40 -2.16 5.88
CA ILE A 92 -10.88 -1.92 7.23
C ILE A 92 -11.64 -0.79 7.92
#